data_AF-A0A1D2M9R2-F1
#
_entry.id   AF-A0A1D2M9R2-F1
#
_cell.length_a   1.000
_cell.length_b   1.000
_cell.length_c   1.000
_cell.angle_alpha   90.00
_cell.angle_beta   90.00
_cell.angle_gamma   90.00
#
_symmetry.space_group_name_H-M   'P 1'
#
loop_
_entity.id
_entity.type
_entity.pdbx_description
1 polymer ?
#
loop_
_entity_poly.entity_id
_entity_poly.type
_entity_poly.pdbx_seq_one_letter_code
_entity_poly.pdbx_strand_id
1 'polypeptide(L)'
;MNRGGTFDVAILETDGGNINVRAVDGDTHLGGEDFDKNMMEYCVNAFKTKQGIDLFAGKDSGVKQERDAARQRLRRLQSYCEKNKIDLATARATVVSVDSLADGKDLSVTVTRSEFEQMNDHLFQKTIEIVDKALRSVGIRKEEIDDIVLVGGSTRILKVQEKLSNYFNGKALNYTIHPDEAVAYGAAVQAALMNGSEAKKAFNFDTIQDVTPMSLGIQAKIEGVPGRFSVIIPKNTNFPTKIKECYFTSEVNQKTVSVKIFQGEADVAKDNNLLGEFVLEGIPPAPAGRERIEVIMEIDAMGILHVTAVCKSTRGSKGLTIAENRGRLSKETKRDSKQTNSSPALADYSVVTATKGILIKLKMSEIVSYREVGSELVPLRNSFLLPTSKLDDQKFEFIFLLDISGSMSGAPIELAKRALLLFLHSLPEDCYFNVITFESRFSCFFPSSVKYSQTYLDMAKQQVLGLSGRGGTELLKPMQHVYSQPQIKGYLTQIFTITDGGVSYPNEVLNLVSSKVKHSRCFSLGIGDGVDRALVSGIAKNGGGLCEFVTYNEMIESKILNQLKLALKPALLKPIRVESASRLLSAAEETFAYLS
;
A
#
# COMPACT_ATOMS: atom_id res chain seq x y z
N MET A 1 -31.06 -0.02 11.00
CA MET A 1 -30.30 -0.50 9.82
C MET A 1 -29.09 0.40 9.69
N ASN A 2 -27.87 -0.18 9.62
CA ASN A 2 -26.67 0.60 9.34
C ASN A 2 -26.84 1.25 7.96
N ARG A 3 -26.82 2.58 7.92
CA ARG A 3 -26.76 3.30 6.67
C ARG A 3 -25.39 3.02 6.05
N GLY A 4 -25.34 2.54 4.81
CA GLY A 4 -24.09 2.18 4.16
C GLY A 4 -23.25 3.44 3.94
N GLY A 5 -22.07 3.53 4.55
CA GLY A 5 -21.16 4.68 4.42
C GLY A 5 -19.78 4.34 3.87
N THR A 6 -19.48 3.06 3.67
CA THR A 6 -18.20 2.59 3.17
C THR A 6 -18.36 1.65 1.99
N PHE A 7 -17.34 1.64 1.14
CA PHE A 7 -17.20 0.71 0.04
C PHE A 7 -15.86 0.00 0.18
N ASP A 8 -15.89 -1.33 0.22
CA ASP A 8 -14.71 -2.17 0.41
C ASP A 8 -14.64 -3.24 -0.69
N VAL A 9 -13.45 -3.51 -1.18
CA VAL A 9 -13.13 -4.59 -2.12
C VAL A 9 -12.01 -5.42 -1.51
N ALA A 10 -12.19 -6.73 -1.51
CA ALA A 10 -11.16 -7.68 -1.12
C ALA A 10 -10.99 -8.73 -2.20
N ILE A 11 -9.75 -9.05 -2.54
CA ILE A 11 -9.40 -10.16 -3.42
C ILE A 11 -8.89 -11.28 -2.52
N LEU A 12 -9.55 -12.43 -2.59
CA LEU A 12 -9.24 -13.59 -1.77
C LEU A 12 -8.83 -14.76 -2.65
N GLU A 13 -7.93 -15.57 -2.12
CA GLU A 13 -7.54 -16.85 -2.69
C GLU A 13 -7.84 -17.95 -1.68
N THR A 14 -8.51 -18.99 -2.15
CA THR A 14 -8.84 -20.17 -1.35
C THR A 14 -8.03 -21.37 -1.83
N ASP A 15 -7.20 -21.94 -0.97
CA ASP A 15 -6.39 -23.12 -1.28
C ASP A 15 -6.47 -24.15 -0.15
N GLY A 16 -7.00 -25.35 -0.45
CA GLY A 16 -6.97 -26.49 0.47
C GLY A 16 -7.57 -26.23 1.86
N GLY A 17 -8.55 -25.33 1.98
CA GLY A 17 -9.12 -24.92 3.28
C GLY A 17 -8.48 -23.68 3.91
N ASN A 18 -7.52 -23.03 3.26
CA ASN A 18 -6.98 -21.75 3.72
C ASN A 18 -7.61 -20.58 2.97
N ILE A 19 -7.87 -19.48 3.68
CA ILE A 19 -8.36 -18.23 3.08
C ILE A 19 -7.23 -17.20 3.19
N ASN A 20 -6.68 -16.80 2.04
CA ASN A 20 -5.62 -15.81 1.94
C ASN A 20 -6.17 -14.54 1.30
N VAL A 21 -6.18 -13.44 2.04
CA VAL A 21 -6.48 -12.14 1.46
C VAL A 21 -5.26 -11.68 0.68
N ARG A 22 -5.42 -11.41 -0.62
CA ARG A 22 -4.34 -10.92 -1.49
C ARG A 22 -4.27 -9.41 -1.49
N ALA A 23 -5.43 -8.76 -1.54
CA ALA A 23 -5.53 -7.31 -1.60
C ALA A 23 -6.81 -6.82 -0.92
N VAL A 24 -6.73 -5.63 -0.33
CA VAL A 24 -7.89 -4.87 0.15
C VAL A 24 -7.77 -3.42 -0.33
N ASP A 25 -8.85 -2.87 -0.87
CA ASP A 25 -8.97 -1.44 -1.19
C ASP A 25 -10.40 -0.96 -0.89
N GLY A 26 -10.61 0.35 -0.83
CA GLY A 26 -11.91 0.89 -0.43
C GLY A 26 -11.94 2.40 -0.31
N ASP A 27 -13.13 2.89 0.03
CA ASP A 27 -13.40 4.28 0.36
C ASP A 27 -14.35 4.34 1.57
N THR A 28 -13.89 4.94 2.66
CA THR A 28 -14.66 5.04 3.91
C THR A 28 -15.72 6.15 3.88
N HIS A 29 -15.86 6.86 2.75
CA HIS A 29 -16.84 7.92 2.54
C HIS A 29 -17.56 7.72 1.19
N LEU A 30 -17.86 6.46 0.88
CA LEU A 30 -18.61 6.08 -0.32
C LEU A 30 -19.60 4.98 0.06
N GLY A 31 -20.89 5.26 0.02
CA GLY A 31 -21.90 4.26 0.30
C GLY A 31 -23.33 4.66 -0.07
N GLY A 32 -24.27 3.93 0.53
CA GLY A 32 -25.70 4.16 0.39
C GLY A 32 -26.15 5.57 0.77
N GLU A 33 -25.49 6.19 1.76
CA GLU A 33 -25.80 7.55 2.20
C GLU A 33 -25.49 8.61 1.15
N ASP A 34 -24.44 8.40 0.34
CA ASP A 34 -24.08 9.33 -0.74
C ASP A 34 -25.12 9.29 -1.86
N PHE A 35 -25.64 8.09 -2.17
CA PHE A 35 -26.76 7.93 -3.11
C PHE A 35 -28.03 8.62 -2.60
N ASP A 36 -28.32 8.50 -1.30
CA ASP A 36 -29.46 9.17 -0.67
C ASP A 36 -29.31 10.69 -0.72
N LYS A 37 -28.09 11.18 -0.51
CA LYS A 37 -27.76 12.61 -0.56
C LYS A 37 -27.95 13.17 -1.96
N ASN A 38 -27.47 12.51 -3.01
CA ASN A 38 -27.66 12.96 -4.39
C ASN A 38 -29.15 12.99 -4.77
N MET A 39 -29.92 11.98 -4.38
CA MET A 39 -31.37 11.94 -4.59
C MET A 39 -32.09 13.05 -3.80
N MET A 40 -31.65 13.33 -2.58
CA MET A 40 -32.17 14.44 -1.77
C MET A 40 -31.88 15.79 -2.44
N GLU A 41 -30.65 16.03 -2.92
CA GLU A 41 -30.28 17.26 -3.62
C GLU A 41 -31.11 17.46 -4.90
N TYR A 42 -31.35 16.38 -5.66
CA TYR A 42 -32.28 16.39 -6.79
C TYR A 42 -33.70 16.84 -6.36
N CYS A 43 -34.23 16.26 -5.29
CA CYS A 43 -35.55 16.63 -4.75
C CYS A 43 -35.60 18.08 -4.24
N VAL A 44 -34.54 18.57 -3.61
CA VAL A 44 -34.44 19.97 -3.14
C VAL A 44 -34.49 20.93 -4.33
N ASN A 45 -33.75 20.66 -5.39
CA ASN A 45 -33.75 21.50 -6.59
C ASN A 45 -35.12 21.50 -7.30
N ALA A 46 -35.79 20.34 -7.37
CA ALA A 46 -37.15 20.25 -7.90
C ALA A 46 -38.16 21.04 -7.05
N PHE A 47 -38.06 20.96 -5.71
CA PHE A 47 -38.90 21.74 -4.81
C PHE A 47 -38.69 23.25 -4.96
N LYS A 48 -37.42 23.69 -5.02
CA LYS A 48 -37.06 25.09 -5.22
C LYS A 48 -37.61 25.64 -6.52
N THR A 49 -37.51 24.87 -7.61
CA THR A 49 -38.04 25.25 -8.93
C THR A 49 -39.56 25.37 -8.92
N LYS A 50 -40.27 24.43 -8.27
CA LYS A 50 -41.74 24.38 -8.26
C LYS A 50 -42.37 25.36 -7.27
N GLN A 51 -41.76 25.54 -6.11
CA GLN A 51 -42.36 26.26 -4.97
C GLN A 51 -41.65 27.57 -4.60
N GLY A 52 -40.48 27.85 -5.19
CA GLY A 52 -39.66 29.02 -4.87
C GLY A 52 -38.94 28.95 -3.52
N ILE A 53 -39.01 27.82 -2.81
CA ILE A 53 -38.47 27.66 -1.46
C ILE A 53 -37.17 26.86 -1.51
N ASP A 54 -36.10 27.43 -0.96
CA ASP A 54 -34.82 26.74 -0.81
C ASP A 54 -34.75 25.98 0.53
N LEU A 55 -34.77 24.65 0.46
CA LEU A 55 -34.73 23.80 1.67
C LEU A 55 -33.38 23.86 2.41
N PHE A 56 -32.30 24.33 1.76
CA PHE A 56 -31.01 24.55 2.42
C PHE A 56 -30.94 25.86 3.21
N ALA A 57 -31.86 26.81 2.98
CA ALA A 57 -31.84 28.11 3.64
C ALA A 57 -31.85 27.98 5.17
N GLY A 58 -30.88 28.58 5.86
CA GLY A 58 -30.79 28.50 7.32
C GLY A 58 -30.10 27.25 7.89
N LYS A 59 -29.66 26.30 7.05
CA LYS A 59 -28.83 25.15 7.48
C LYS A 59 -27.54 25.58 8.17
N ASP A 60 -26.99 26.72 7.75
CA ASP A 60 -25.77 27.32 8.30
C ASP A 60 -26.06 28.64 9.07
N SER A 61 -27.32 28.85 9.48
CA SER A 61 -27.70 30.02 10.29
C SER A 61 -26.97 30.02 11.64
N GLY A 62 -26.56 31.21 12.08
CA GLY A 62 -26.06 31.44 13.44
C GLY A 62 -27.16 31.29 14.49
N VAL A 63 -28.43 31.32 14.08
CA VAL A 63 -29.59 31.13 14.96
C VAL A 63 -29.87 29.63 15.11
N LYS A 64 -29.68 29.10 16.33
CA LYS A 64 -29.83 27.66 16.64
C LYS A 64 -31.19 27.11 16.21
N GLN A 65 -32.28 27.83 16.46
CA GLN A 65 -33.65 27.39 16.14
C GLN A 65 -33.86 27.22 14.62
N GLU A 66 -33.40 28.17 13.82
CA GLU A 66 -33.49 28.09 12.35
C GLU A 66 -32.66 26.93 11.80
N ARG A 67 -31.45 26.76 12.35
CA ARG A 67 -30.54 25.68 11.97
C ARG A 67 -31.12 24.30 12.29
N ASP A 68 -31.69 24.13 13.48
CA ASP A 68 -32.24 22.85 13.91
C ASP A 68 -33.50 22.50 13.10
N ALA A 69 -34.36 23.48 12.81
CA ALA A 69 -35.52 23.31 11.92
C ALA A 69 -35.10 22.92 10.49
N ALA A 70 -34.08 23.58 9.93
CA ALA A 70 -33.53 23.25 8.61
C ALA A 70 -32.93 21.84 8.56
N ARG A 71 -32.20 21.43 9.60
CA ARG A 71 -31.65 20.07 9.72
C ARG A 71 -32.75 19.03 9.85
N GLN A 72 -33.82 19.32 10.60
CA GLN A 72 -34.93 18.39 10.79
C GLN A 72 -35.67 18.12 9.48
N ARG A 73 -36.02 19.16 8.70
CA ARG A 73 -36.69 18.96 7.40
C ARG A 73 -35.81 18.23 6.39
N LEU A 74 -34.50 18.50 6.36
CA LEU A 74 -33.56 17.78 5.48
C LEU A 74 -33.42 16.31 5.89
N ARG A 75 -33.30 16.01 7.19
CA ARG A 75 -33.28 14.61 7.69
C ARG A 75 -34.56 13.87 7.36
N ARG A 76 -35.71 14.54 7.46
CA ARG A 76 -37.00 13.98 7.05
C ARG A 76 -36.97 13.64 5.56
N LEU A 77 -36.60 14.59 4.70
CA LEU A 77 -36.48 14.35 3.25
C LEU A 77 -35.52 13.19 2.94
N GLN A 78 -34.33 13.17 3.55
CA GLN A 78 -33.35 12.11 3.36
C GLN A 78 -33.92 10.72 3.69
N SER A 79 -34.72 10.60 4.76
CA SER A 79 -35.36 9.33 5.14
C SER A 79 -36.39 8.85 4.11
N TYR A 80 -37.04 9.77 3.40
CA TYR A 80 -37.93 9.40 2.29
C TYR A 80 -37.14 9.05 1.03
N CYS A 81 -36.02 9.73 0.76
CA CYS A 81 -35.11 9.37 -0.33
C CYS A 81 -34.53 7.97 -0.14
N GLU A 82 -34.09 7.62 1.08
CA GLU A 82 -33.58 6.27 1.41
C GLU A 82 -34.61 5.18 1.11
N LYS A 83 -35.86 5.35 1.53
CA LYS A 83 -36.96 4.41 1.23
C LYS A 83 -37.20 4.27 -0.26
N ASN A 84 -37.31 5.40 -0.96
CA ASN A 84 -37.59 5.43 -2.39
C ASN A 84 -36.43 4.89 -3.25
N LYS A 85 -35.18 5.08 -2.82
CA LYS A 85 -34.00 4.44 -3.42
C LYS A 85 -34.10 2.92 -3.37
N ILE A 86 -34.53 2.37 -2.23
CA ILE A 86 -34.73 0.92 -2.08
C ILE A 86 -35.79 0.43 -3.07
N ASP A 87 -36.90 1.17 -3.23
CA ASP A 87 -37.95 0.81 -4.19
C ASP A 87 -37.40 0.79 -5.64
N LEU A 88 -36.56 1.75 -6.01
CA LEU A 88 -35.94 1.85 -7.34
C LEU A 88 -35.02 0.67 -7.70
N ALA A 89 -34.58 -0.12 -6.72
CA ALA A 89 -33.86 -1.36 -6.99
C ALA A 89 -34.70 -2.36 -7.81
N THR A 90 -36.03 -2.29 -7.70
CA THR A 90 -36.96 -3.15 -8.46
C THR A 90 -37.92 -2.37 -9.36
N ALA A 91 -38.37 -1.19 -8.94
CA ALA A 91 -39.32 -0.35 -9.67
C ALA A 91 -38.61 0.52 -10.72
N ARG A 92 -39.30 0.82 -11.83
CA ARG A 92 -38.76 1.71 -12.90
C ARG A 92 -38.80 3.18 -12.49
N ALA A 93 -39.70 3.55 -11.59
CA ALA A 93 -39.85 4.89 -11.05
C ALA A 93 -40.50 4.81 -9.66
N THR A 94 -40.34 5.87 -8.88
CA THR A 94 -40.98 6.05 -7.57
C THR A 94 -41.33 7.51 -7.34
N VAL A 95 -42.18 7.79 -6.35
CA VAL A 95 -42.60 9.15 -5.99
C VAL A 95 -42.14 9.48 -4.57
N VAL A 96 -41.17 10.38 -4.46
CA VAL A 96 -40.74 10.95 -3.18
C VAL A 96 -41.79 11.98 -2.75
N SER A 97 -42.65 11.57 -1.82
CA SER A 97 -43.73 12.40 -1.27
C SER A 97 -43.50 12.70 0.20
N VAL A 98 -43.46 13.98 0.58
CA VAL A 98 -43.30 14.42 1.98
C VAL A 98 -44.27 15.56 2.29
N ASP A 99 -45.24 15.29 3.16
CA ASP A 99 -46.28 16.25 3.53
C ASP A 99 -45.72 17.40 4.38
N SER A 100 -46.10 18.64 4.12
CA SER A 100 -45.68 19.83 4.87
C SER A 100 -44.17 19.84 5.12
N LEU A 101 -43.38 19.73 4.03
CA LEU A 101 -41.92 19.68 4.10
C LEU A 101 -41.32 21.04 4.51
N ALA A 102 -41.87 22.14 3.97
CA ALA A 102 -41.51 23.50 4.34
C ALA A 102 -42.68 24.46 4.09
N ASP A 103 -42.89 25.41 5.00
CA ASP A 103 -43.92 26.46 4.93
C ASP A 103 -45.33 25.94 4.58
N GLY A 104 -45.70 24.78 5.15
CA GLY A 104 -46.99 24.13 4.90
C GLY A 104 -47.15 23.54 3.49
N LYS A 105 -46.08 23.52 2.68
CA LYS A 105 -46.09 22.97 1.32
C LYS A 105 -45.54 21.55 1.28
N ASP A 106 -46.22 20.72 0.50
CA ASP A 106 -45.84 19.32 0.28
C ASP A 106 -44.78 19.18 -0.81
N LEU A 107 -43.88 18.22 -0.66
CA LEU A 107 -43.00 17.74 -1.72
C LEU A 107 -43.66 16.54 -2.39
N SER A 108 -43.70 16.55 -3.73
CA SER A 108 -44.00 15.37 -4.53
C SER A 108 -43.15 15.41 -5.80
N VAL A 109 -42.17 14.52 -5.88
CA VAL A 109 -41.20 14.43 -6.98
C VAL A 109 -41.16 13.00 -7.47
N THR A 110 -41.43 12.79 -8.76
CA THR A 110 -41.21 11.48 -9.41
C THR A 110 -39.74 11.35 -9.75
N VAL A 111 -39.13 10.23 -9.37
CA VAL A 111 -37.75 9.88 -9.73
C VAL A 111 -37.78 8.56 -10.47
N THR A 112 -37.30 8.56 -11.70
CA THR A 112 -37.09 7.35 -12.49
C THR A 112 -35.77 6.68 -12.13
N ARG A 113 -35.65 5.38 -12.39
CA ARG A 113 -34.39 4.65 -12.21
C ARG A 113 -33.28 5.26 -13.07
N SER A 114 -33.59 5.66 -14.30
CA SER A 114 -32.61 6.29 -15.20
C SER A 114 -32.07 7.60 -14.65
N GLU A 115 -32.91 8.45 -14.07
CA GLU A 115 -32.46 9.70 -13.43
C GLU A 115 -31.61 9.42 -12.20
N PHE A 116 -32.01 8.45 -11.36
CA PHE A 116 -31.24 8.01 -10.20
C PHE A 116 -29.87 7.45 -10.62
N GLU A 117 -29.82 6.69 -11.71
CA GLU A 117 -28.57 6.15 -12.23
C GLU A 117 -27.66 7.27 -12.75
N GLN A 118 -28.22 8.22 -13.49
CA GLN A 118 -27.48 9.35 -14.05
C GLN A 118 -26.89 10.25 -12.96
N MET A 119 -27.66 10.58 -11.91
CA MET A 119 -27.16 11.44 -10.83
C MET A 119 -26.04 10.77 -9.99
N ASN A 120 -25.97 9.43 -10.00
CA ASN A 120 -25.00 8.66 -9.22
C ASN A 120 -23.90 8.00 -10.07
N ASP A 121 -23.86 8.23 -11.39
CA ASP A 121 -22.94 7.52 -12.29
C ASP A 121 -21.47 7.70 -11.91
N HIS A 122 -21.09 8.91 -11.46
CA HIS A 122 -19.75 9.19 -10.96
C HIS A 122 -19.37 8.36 -9.73
N LEU A 123 -20.30 8.12 -8.80
CA LEU A 123 -20.06 7.27 -7.63
C LEU A 123 -19.98 5.79 -8.03
N PHE A 124 -20.83 5.35 -8.96
CA PHE A 124 -20.75 3.98 -9.49
C PHE A 124 -19.48 3.74 -10.32
N GLN A 125 -18.96 4.76 -11.00
CA GLN A 125 -17.69 4.66 -11.70
C GLN A 125 -16.53 4.53 -10.71
N LYS A 126 -16.57 5.32 -9.63
CA LYS A 126 -15.59 5.26 -8.54
C LYS A 126 -15.48 3.87 -7.90
N THR A 127 -16.60 3.14 -7.74
CA THR A 127 -16.53 1.76 -7.23
C THR A 127 -15.74 0.84 -8.16
N ILE A 128 -15.89 0.99 -9.48
CA ILE A 128 -15.14 0.20 -10.48
C ILE A 128 -13.66 0.57 -10.51
N GLU A 129 -13.33 1.85 -10.36
CA GLU A 129 -11.94 2.31 -10.24
C GLU A 129 -11.23 1.70 -9.03
N ILE A 130 -11.92 1.59 -7.90
CA ILE A 130 -11.39 0.94 -6.68
C ILE A 130 -11.18 -0.57 -6.91
N VAL A 131 -12.09 -1.25 -7.61
CA VAL A 131 -11.92 -2.68 -7.99
C VAL A 131 -10.70 -2.87 -8.89
N ASP A 132 -10.54 -2.02 -9.91
CA ASP A 132 -9.40 -2.05 -10.83
C ASP A 132 -8.07 -1.80 -10.10
N LYS A 133 -8.04 -0.80 -9.21
CA LYS A 133 -6.88 -0.52 -8.36
C LYS A 133 -6.52 -1.71 -7.48
N ALA A 134 -7.51 -2.37 -6.87
CA ALA A 134 -7.28 -3.57 -6.05
C ALA A 134 -6.63 -4.69 -6.86
N LEU A 135 -7.15 -5.00 -8.06
CA LEU A 135 -6.60 -6.03 -8.96
C LEU A 135 -5.16 -5.71 -9.39
N ARG A 136 -4.91 -4.47 -9.79
CA ARG A 136 -3.56 -4.02 -10.19
C ARG A 136 -2.56 -4.11 -9.06
N SER A 137 -2.98 -3.86 -7.82
CA SER A 137 -2.09 -3.90 -6.65
C SER A 137 -1.48 -5.29 -6.39
N VAL A 138 -2.12 -6.35 -6.89
CA VAL A 138 -1.65 -7.74 -6.77
C VAL A 138 -1.31 -8.38 -8.12
N GLY A 139 -1.44 -7.64 -9.23
CA GLY A 139 -1.10 -8.12 -10.57
C GLY A 139 -2.02 -9.22 -11.10
N ILE A 140 -3.25 -9.33 -10.58
CA ILE A 140 -4.23 -10.33 -11.00
C ILE A 140 -5.06 -9.76 -12.16
N ARG A 141 -5.17 -10.52 -13.26
CA ARG A 141 -6.02 -10.15 -14.40
C ARG A 141 -7.47 -10.46 -14.09
N LYS A 142 -8.39 -9.74 -14.75
CA LYS A 142 -9.84 -9.89 -14.50
C LYS A 142 -10.33 -11.31 -14.79
N GLU A 143 -9.73 -11.96 -15.77
CA GLU A 143 -10.07 -13.31 -16.22
C GLU A 143 -9.65 -14.39 -15.20
N GLU A 144 -8.74 -14.06 -14.29
CA GLU A 144 -8.25 -14.95 -13.23
C GLU A 144 -9.13 -14.92 -11.98
N ILE A 145 -10.16 -14.05 -11.93
CA ILE A 145 -11.14 -14.05 -10.85
C ILE A 145 -12.18 -15.12 -11.13
N ASP A 146 -12.32 -16.10 -10.23
CA ASP A 146 -13.25 -17.23 -10.37
C ASP A 146 -14.70 -16.88 -9.99
N ASP A 147 -14.89 -16.06 -8.97
CA ASP A 147 -16.21 -15.71 -8.43
C ASP A 147 -16.26 -14.26 -7.95
N ILE A 148 -17.45 -13.65 -8.07
CA ILE A 148 -17.71 -12.27 -7.63
C ILE A 148 -18.84 -12.28 -6.61
N VAL A 149 -18.51 -12.10 -5.33
CA VAL A 149 -19.48 -12.11 -4.22
C VAL A 149 -19.89 -10.68 -3.87
N LEU A 150 -21.20 -10.44 -3.77
CA LEU A 150 -21.78 -9.15 -3.40
C LEU A 150 -22.17 -9.12 -1.92
N VAL A 151 -21.71 -8.11 -1.18
CA VAL A 151 -22.01 -7.93 0.24
C VAL A 151 -22.43 -6.49 0.52
N GLY A 152 -23.44 -6.32 1.38
CA GLY A 152 -24.02 -5.03 1.76
C GLY A 152 -25.22 -4.61 0.92
N GLY A 153 -26.23 -4.01 1.55
CA GLY A 153 -27.52 -3.70 0.92
C GLY A 153 -27.45 -2.81 -0.33
N SER A 154 -26.45 -1.93 -0.44
CA SER A 154 -26.28 -1.07 -1.64
C SER A 154 -25.88 -1.86 -2.90
N THR A 155 -25.38 -3.09 -2.75
CA THR A 155 -25.11 -3.98 -3.89
C THR A 155 -26.38 -4.45 -4.60
N ARG A 156 -27.57 -4.24 -4.01
CA ARG A 156 -28.88 -4.53 -4.65
C ARG A 156 -29.22 -3.54 -5.77
N ILE A 157 -28.50 -2.42 -5.88
CA ILE A 157 -28.67 -1.46 -6.98
C ILE A 157 -28.25 -2.13 -8.30
N LEU A 158 -29.19 -2.27 -9.23
CA LEU A 158 -28.96 -2.97 -10.50
C LEU A 158 -27.80 -2.37 -11.31
N LYS A 159 -27.64 -1.04 -11.31
CA LYS A 159 -26.54 -0.39 -12.03
C LYS A 159 -25.16 -0.74 -11.50
N VAL A 160 -25.03 -0.97 -10.18
CA VAL A 160 -23.78 -1.43 -9.56
C VAL A 160 -23.46 -2.84 -10.04
N GLN A 161 -24.46 -3.74 -10.04
CA GLN A 161 -24.31 -5.10 -10.54
C GLN A 161 -23.97 -5.14 -12.03
N GLU A 162 -24.67 -4.36 -12.85
CA GLU A 162 -24.45 -4.24 -14.29
C GLU A 162 -23.02 -3.76 -14.59
N LYS A 163 -22.57 -2.65 -13.97
CA LYS A 163 -21.21 -2.13 -14.17
C LYS A 163 -20.15 -3.12 -13.72
N LEU A 164 -20.36 -3.82 -12.61
CA LEU A 164 -19.41 -4.81 -12.10
C LEU A 164 -19.32 -6.02 -13.06
N SER A 165 -20.46 -6.57 -13.49
CA SER A 165 -20.50 -7.68 -14.44
C SER A 165 -19.85 -7.27 -15.77
N ASN A 166 -20.19 -6.10 -16.32
CA ASN A 166 -19.57 -5.56 -17.53
C ASN A 166 -18.06 -5.38 -17.38
N TYR A 167 -17.59 -4.89 -16.23
CA TYR A 167 -16.17 -4.73 -15.94
C TYR A 167 -15.41 -6.08 -15.99
N PHE A 168 -16.05 -7.17 -15.58
CA PHE A 168 -15.57 -8.55 -15.66
C PHE A 168 -16.09 -9.28 -16.92
N ASN A 169 -16.24 -8.57 -18.05
CA ASN A 169 -16.57 -9.16 -19.35
C ASN A 169 -17.89 -9.97 -19.37
N GLY A 170 -18.90 -9.52 -18.61
CA GLY A 170 -20.21 -10.17 -18.52
C GLY A 170 -20.25 -11.38 -17.58
N LYS A 171 -19.24 -11.56 -16.73
CA LYS A 171 -19.21 -12.64 -15.74
C LYS A 171 -20.41 -12.56 -14.80
N ALA A 172 -21.00 -13.72 -14.51
CA ALA A 172 -22.13 -13.84 -13.59
C ALA A 172 -21.71 -13.47 -12.16
N LEU A 173 -22.58 -12.74 -11.46
CA LEU A 173 -22.38 -12.38 -10.05
C LEU A 173 -22.95 -13.49 -9.16
N ASN A 174 -22.32 -13.72 -8.00
CA ASN A 174 -22.72 -14.75 -7.07
C ASN A 174 -23.72 -14.19 -6.03
N TYR A 175 -24.93 -14.74 -6.04
CA TYR A 175 -26.04 -14.36 -5.15
C TYR A 175 -26.36 -15.43 -4.09
N THR A 176 -25.50 -16.43 -3.92
CA THR A 176 -25.72 -17.56 -2.99
C THR A 176 -25.70 -17.11 -1.53
N ILE A 177 -25.03 -15.99 -1.24
CA ILE A 177 -24.88 -15.45 0.11
C ILE A 177 -25.81 -14.26 0.29
N HIS A 178 -26.51 -14.22 1.44
CA HIS A 178 -27.34 -13.08 1.77
C HIS A 178 -26.48 -11.84 2.08
N PRO A 179 -26.61 -10.73 1.32
CA PRO A 179 -25.66 -9.62 1.39
C PRO A 179 -25.68 -8.87 2.72
N ASP A 180 -26.79 -8.91 3.46
CA ASP A 180 -26.93 -8.21 4.76
C ASP A 180 -26.43 -9.05 5.95
N GLU A 181 -26.25 -10.37 5.77
CA GLU A 181 -25.92 -11.30 6.86
C GLU A 181 -24.51 -11.87 6.73
N ALA A 182 -23.94 -11.88 5.51
CA ALA A 182 -22.65 -12.47 5.18
C ALA A 182 -21.54 -12.08 6.18
N VAL A 183 -21.48 -10.80 6.56
CA VAL A 183 -20.40 -10.31 7.43
C VAL A 183 -20.59 -10.75 8.88
N ALA A 184 -21.82 -10.72 9.39
CA ALA A 184 -22.13 -11.20 10.74
C ALA A 184 -21.88 -12.72 10.86
N TYR A 185 -22.20 -13.46 9.80
CA TYR A 185 -21.93 -14.89 9.70
C TYR A 185 -20.41 -15.17 9.74
N GLY A 186 -19.62 -14.50 8.90
CA GLY A 186 -18.17 -14.64 8.89
C GLY A 186 -17.52 -14.28 10.24
N ALA A 187 -18.01 -13.24 10.91
CA ALA A 187 -17.55 -12.87 12.25
C ALA A 187 -17.86 -13.95 13.30
N ALA A 188 -19.04 -14.58 13.23
CA ALA A 188 -19.39 -15.69 14.12
C ALA A 188 -18.49 -16.91 13.89
N VAL A 189 -18.18 -17.23 12.63
CA VAL A 189 -17.22 -18.31 12.29
C VAL A 189 -15.84 -18.00 12.86
N GLN A 190 -15.31 -16.78 12.66
CA GLN A 190 -14.02 -16.37 13.20
C GLN A 190 -13.96 -16.48 14.73
N ALA A 191 -15.01 -16.01 15.43
CA ALA A 191 -15.11 -16.13 16.88
C ALA A 191 -15.09 -17.60 17.33
N ALA A 192 -15.78 -18.49 16.60
CA ALA A 192 -15.80 -19.91 16.88
C ALA A 192 -14.42 -20.58 16.65
N LEU A 193 -13.71 -20.20 15.58
CA LEU A 193 -12.35 -20.68 15.29
C LEU A 193 -11.34 -20.28 16.39
N MET A 194 -11.51 -19.09 16.98
CA MET A 194 -10.67 -18.60 18.08
C MET A 194 -10.92 -19.32 19.42
N ASN A 195 -12.15 -19.80 19.67
CA ASN A 195 -12.52 -20.44 20.94
C ASN A 195 -12.20 -21.96 21.02
N GLY A 196 -11.93 -22.62 19.89
CA GLY A 196 -11.27 -23.93 19.84
C GLY A 196 -12.14 -25.21 19.88
N SER A 197 -11.63 -26.22 19.17
CA SER A 197 -11.88 -27.68 19.17
C SER A 197 -13.17 -28.29 18.60
N GLU A 198 -14.36 -27.70 18.71
CA GLU A 198 -15.57 -28.27 18.06
C GLU A 198 -15.95 -27.54 16.76
N ALA A 199 -15.89 -26.21 16.73
CA ALA A 199 -16.21 -25.44 15.52
C ALA A 199 -15.21 -25.67 14.39
N LYS A 200 -13.92 -25.85 14.69
CA LYS A 200 -12.89 -26.21 13.70
C LYS A 200 -13.17 -27.54 12.99
N LYS A 201 -13.91 -28.46 13.62
CA LYS A 201 -14.30 -29.73 12.98
C LYS A 201 -15.51 -29.58 12.06
N ALA A 202 -16.34 -28.56 12.29
CA ALA A 202 -17.51 -28.27 11.47
C ALA A 202 -17.18 -27.45 10.21
N PHE A 203 -16.05 -26.73 10.22
CA PHE A 203 -15.60 -25.91 9.11
C PHE A 203 -14.29 -26.47 8.54
N ASN A 204 -14.25 -26.78 7.24
CA ASN A 204 -13.04 -27.26 6.53
C ASN A 204 -12.03 -26.11 6.29
N PHE A 205 -11.83 -25.21 7.26
CA PHE A 205 -10.88 -24.12 7.15
C PHE A 205 -9.81 -24.18 8.23
N ASP A 206 -8.54 -24.17 7.82
CA ASP A 206 -7.39 -24.30 8.72
C ASP A 206 -6.88 -22.94 9.20
N THR A 207 -6.75 -21.97 8.28
CA THR A 207 -6.24 -20.63 8.58
C THR A 207 -6.88 -19.53 7.74
N ILE A 208 -6.97 -18.33 8.32
CA ILE A 208 -7.32 -17.09 7.63
C ILE A 208 -6.12 -16.16 7.75
N GLN A 209 -5.54 -15.77 6.62
CA GLN A 209 -4.44 -14.83 6.54
C GLN A 209 -4.91 -13.52 5.91
N ASP A 210 -4.80 -12.43 6.65
CA ASP A 210 -5.27 -11.10 6.24
C ASP A 210 -4.07 -10.15 5.99
N VAL A 211 -4.35 -8.99 5.39
CA VAL A 211 -3.35 -8.03 4.90
C VAL A 211 -3.60 -6.59 5.35
N THR A 212 -2.55 -5.79 5.43
CA THR A 212 -2.66 -4.35 5.73
C THR A 212 -3.43 -3.60 4.62
N PRO A 213 -4.42 -2.74 4.95
CA PRO A 213 -5.20 -2.04 3.92
C PRO A 213 -4.47 -0.81 3.35
N MET A 214 -3.48 -0.29 4.06
CA MET A 214 -2.66 0.86 3.69
C MET A 214 -1.24 0.69 4.20
N SER A 215 -0.31 1.38 3.55
CA SER A 215 1.09 1.45 3.95
C SER A 215 1.23 2.18 5.29
N LEU A 216 2.11 1.68 6.14
CA LEU A 216 2.47 2.24 7.44
C LEU A 216 3.93 2.67 7.42
N GLY A 217 4.21 3.83 7.99
CA GLY A 217 5.53 4.41 7.93
C GLY A 217 5.70 5.58 8.87
N ILE A 218 6.82 6.28 8.72
CA ILE A 218 7.13 7.46 9.53
C ILE A 218 7.44 8.68 8.66
N GLN A 219 7.38 9.87 9.26
CA GLN A 219 7.98 11.05 8.64
C GLN A 219 9.50 10.97 8.76
N ALA A 220 10.19 10.94 7.62
CA ALA A 220 11.65 11.00 7.54
C ALA A 220 12.12 12.37 7.04
N LYS A 221 13.29 12.81 7.53
CA LYS A 221 14.02 13.95 6.96
C LYS A 221 14.94 13.40 5.86
N ILE A 222 14.69 13.80 4.62
CA ILE A 222 15.58 13.51 3.48
C ILE A 222 16.02 14.86 2.91
N GLU A 223 17.31 14.98 2.60
CA GLU A 223 17.86 16.18 2.00
C GLU A 223 17.17 16.48 0.65
N GLY A 224 16.65 17.70 0.49
CA GLY A 224 15.89 18.10 -0.70
C GLY A 224 14.39 17.74 -0.71
N VAL A 225 13.91 16.90 0.22
CA VAL A 225 12.48 16.50 0.29
C VAL A 225 11.92 16.68 1.70
N PRO A 226 11.28 17.84 1.98
CA PRO A 226 10.75 18.11 3.32
C PRO A 226 9.56 17.20 3.65
N GLY A 227 9.67 16.44 4.74
CA GLY A 227 8.56 15.68 5.31
C GLY A 227 8.14 14.42 4.54
N ARG A 228 9.12 13.74 3.91
CA ARG A 228 8.90 12.46 3.20
C ARG A 228 8.20 11.43 4.07
N PHE A 229 7.23 10.73 3.50
CA PHE A 229 6.68 9.50 4.08
C PHE A 229 7.60 8.32 3.76
N SER A 230 8.25 7.77 4.80
CA SER A 230 9.09 6.59 4.71
C SER A 230 8.28 5.36 5.07
N VAL A 231 7.86 4.60 4.06
CA VAL A 231 7.08 3.36 4.21
C VAL A 231 7.95 2.27 4.85
N ILE A 232 7.47 1.71 5.96
CA ILE A 232 8.10 0.58 6.66
C ILE A 232 7.32 -0.72 6.37
N ILE A 233 6.00 -0.70 6.53
CA ILE A 233 5.13 -1.83 6.18
C ILE A 233 4.29 -1.41 4.96
N PRO A 234 4.54 -1.95 3.77
CA PRO A 234 3.73 -1.65 2.59
C PRO A 234 2.26 -2.07 2.76
N LYS A 235 1.38 -1.47 1.99
CA LYS A 235 0.01 -1.95 1.78
C LYS A 235 0.01 -3.41 1.30
N ASN A 236 -1.06 -4.13 1.64
CA ASN A 236 -1.30 -5.54 1.34
C ASN A 236 -0.22 -6.49 1.93
N THR A 237 0.44 -6.09 3.02
CA THR A 237 1.38 -6.97 3.72
C THR A 237 0.62 -7.90 4.65
N ASN A 238 0.85 -9.21 4.54
CA ASN A 238 0.24 -10.20 5.42
C ASN A 238 0.56 -9.90 6.89
N PHE A 239 -0.42 -10.03 7.79
CA PHE A 239 -0.20 -9.95 9.24
C PHE A 239 -0.65 -11.23 9.96
N PRO A 240 -0.01 -11.60 11.09
CA PRO A 240 1.00 -10.84 11.85
C PRO A 240 2.34 -10.65 11.12
N THR A 241 2.97 -9.48 11.30
CA THR A 241 4.26 -9.15 10.68
C THR A 241 5.10 -8.23 11.57
N LYS A 242 6.42 -8.26 11.40
CA LYS A 242 7.36 -7.40 12.12
C LYS A 242 8.46 -6.93 11.18
N ILE A 243 8.48 -5.63 10.90
CA ILE A 243 9.46 -5.01 10.02
C ILE A 243 10.27 -3.99 10.79
N LYS A 244 11.59 -4.00 10.55
CA LYS A 244 12.54 -3.06 11.14
C LYS A 244 13.20 -2.25 10.04
N GLU A 245 13.15 -0.93 10.17
CA GLU A 245 13.85 0.01 9.31
C GLU A 245 14.84 0.85 10.13
N CYS A 246 15.94 1.27 9.52
CA CYS A 246 17.01 1.99 10.22
C CYS A 246 17.13 3.41 9.69
N TYR A 247 17.23 4.34 10.64
CA TYR A 247 17.38 5.78 10.42
C TYR A 247 18.63 6.29 11.13
N PHE A 248 19.05 7.51 10.80
CA PHE A 248 20.21 8.16 11.41
C PHE A 248 19.87 9.55 11.92
N THR A 249 20.65 10.04 12.87
CA THR A 249 20.53 11.44 13.32
C THR A 249 20.83 12.40 12.18
N SER A 250 20.07 13.48 12.08
CA SER A 250 20.23 14.49 11.03
C SER A 250 21.06 15.69 11.50
N GLU A 251 21.25 15.85 12.80
CA GLU A 251 21.89 17.03 13.40
C GLU A 251 23.08 16.63 14.27
N VAL A 252 24.09 17.51 14.35
CA VAL A 252 25.25 17.33 15.23
C VAL A 252 24.79 17.39 16.69
N ASN A 253 25.22 16.43 17.50
CA ASN A 253 24.88 16.30 18.92
C ASN A 253 23.36 16.25 19.18
N GLN A 254 22.60 15.68 18.24
CA GLN A 254 21.16 15.47 18.38
C GLN A 254 20.85 14.55 19.57
N LYS A 255 20.11 15.06 20.56
CA LYS A 255 19.79 14.34 21.81
C LYS A 255 18.47 13.58 21.77
N THR A 256 17.56 13.97 20.86
CA THR A 256 16.22 13.41 20.75
C THR A 256 15.81 13.20 19.30
N VAL A 257 14.94 12.22 19.06
CA VAL A 257 14.33 11.94 17.74
C VAL A 257 12.83 11.84 17.92
N SER A 258 12.08 12.69 17.22
CA SER A 258 10.62 12.61 17.14
C SER A 258 10.23 11.59 16.06
N VAL A 259 9.48 10.57 16.45
CA VAL A 259 8.96 9.53 15.56
C VAL A 259 7.46 9.77 15.40
N LYS A 260 7.05 10.23 14.22
CA LYS A 260 5.65 10.43 13.85
C LYS A 260 5.21 9.33 12.91
N ILE A 261 4.16 8.60 13.27
CA ILE A 261 3.67 7.39 12.60
C ILE A 261 2.48 7.76 11.73
N PHE A 262 2.52 7.38 10.46
CA PHE A 262 1.48 7.67 9.48
C PHE A 262 0.98 6.42 8.78
N GLN A 263 -0.25 6.49 8.28
CA GLN A 263 -0.90 5.51 7.43
C GLN A 263 -1.44 6.17 6.16
N GLY A 264 -1.11 5.62 4.99
CA GLY A 264 -1.61 6.08 3.70
C GLY A 264 -0.61 5.83 2.57
N GLU A 265 -0.92 6.31 1.36
CA GLU A 265 -0.11 6.09 0.15
C GLU A 265 0.50 7.38 -0.42
N ALA A 266 0.30 8.53 0.24
CA ALA A 266 0.86 9.79 -0.22
C ALA A 266 2.38 9.84 0.04
N ASP A 267 3.10 10.46 -0.88
CA ASP A 267 4.56 10.58 -0.83
C ASP A 267 5.07 11.48 0.31
N VAL A 268 4.23 12.42 0.76
CA VAL A 268 4.54 13.36 1.85
C VAL A 268 3.75 12.94 3.09
N ALA A 269 4.42 12.83 4.23
CA ALA A 269 3.83 12.29 5.45
C ALA A 269 2.62 13.12 5.92
N LYS A 270 2.67 14.44 5.76
CA LYS A 270 1.58 15.36 6.18
C LYS A 270 0.25 15.12 5.46
N ASP A 271 0.30 14.53 4.26
CA ASP A 271 -0.87 14.25 3.42
C ASP A 271 -1.45 12.85 3.70
N ASN A 272 -0.83 12.11 4.64
CA ASN A 272 -1.31 10.83 5.16
C ASN A 272 -1.94 11.00 6.55
N ASN A 273 -2.62 9.95 7.01
CA ASN A 273 -3.27 9.94 8.31
C ASN A 273 -2.25 9.74 9.44
N LEU A 274 -2.10 10.73 10.33
CA LEU A 274 -1.26 10.61 11.52
C LEU A 274 -1.91 9.66 12.54
N LEU A 275 -1.22 8.57 12.87
CA LEU A 275 -1.67 7.60 13.86
C LEU A 275 -1.19 7.93 15.28
N GLY A 276 -0.02 8.54 15.40
CA GLY A 276 0.55 8.95 16.68
C GLY A 276 1.99 9.43 16.57
N GLU A 277 2.51 9.92 17.68
CA GLU A 277 3.91 10.33 17.78
C GLU A 277 4.50 9.99 19.15
N PHE A 278 5.81 9.79 19.18
CA PHE A 278 6.57 9.71 20.42
C PHE A 278 7.99 10.23 20.21
N VAL A 279 8.66 10.58 21.31
CA VAL A 279 10.04 11.08 21.28
C VAL A 279 10.96 10.03 21.89
N LEU A 280 11.98 9.63 21.13
CA LEU A 280 13.12 8.88 21.63
C LEU A 280 14.14 9.87 22.21
N GLU A 281 14.45 9.73 23.49
CA GLU A 281 15.41 10.56 24.21
C GLU A 281 16.67 9.76 24.55
N GLY A 282 17.72 10.44 25.02
CA GLY A 282 18.95 9.78 25.46
C GLY A 282 19.88 9.34 24.33
N ILE A 283 19.85 10.06 23.20
CA ILE A 283 20.78 9.84 22.09
C ILE A 283 22.13 10.47 22.47
N PRO A 284 23.25 9.74 22.38
CA PRO A 284 24.55 10.25 22.78
C PRO A 284 25.03 11.32 21.79
N PRO A 285 25.78 12.34 22.25
CA PRO A 285 26.33 13.37 21.36
C PRO A 285 27.28 12.77 20.33
N ALA A 286 26.98 12.95 19.04
CA ALA A 286 27.81 12.52 17.93
C ALA A 286 27.58 13.42 16.69
N PRO A 287 28.46 13.37 15.67
CA PRO A 287 28.20 14.02 14.39
C PRO A 287 26.87 13.54 13.75
N ALA A 288 26.29 14.37 12.88
CA ALA A 288 25.14 13.96 12.08
C ALA A 288 25.46 12.68 11.28
N GLY A 289 24.48 11.79 11.13
CA GLY A 289 24.61 10.50 10.45
C GLY A 289 25.27 9.41 11.29
N ARG A 290 25.85 9.72 12.45
CA ARG A 290 26.60 8.74 13.25
C ARG A 290 25.70 7.82 14.08
N GLU A 291 24.72 8.38 14.77
CA GLU A 291 23.84 7.61 15.64
C GLU A 291 22.72 6.94 14.85
N ARG A 292 22.51 5.66 15.15
CA ARG A 292 21.55 4.81 14.44
C ARG A 292 20.31 4.54 15.26
N ILE A 293 19.17 4.82 14.67
CA ILE A 293 17.84 4.66 15.25
C ILE A 293 17.12 3.55 14.49
N GLU A 294 16.88 2.42 15.16
CA GLU A 294 16.07 1.33 14.61
C GLU A 294 14.61 1.58 14.95
N VAL A 295 13.75 1.72 13.95
CA VAL A 295 12.29 1.80 14.11
C VAL A 295 11.70 0.46 13.70
N ILE A 296 11.01 -0.18 14.64
CA ILE A 296 10.40 -1.49 14.51
C ILE A 296 8.89 -1.29 14.52
N MET A 297 8.22 -1.72 13.46
CA MET A 297 6.77 -1.78 13.37
C MET A 297 6.33 -3.24 13.35
N GLU A 298 5.45 -3.60 14.28
CA GLU A 298 4.91 -4.94 14.43
C GLU A 298 3.39 -4.86 14.38
N ILE A 299 2.77 -5.68 13.54
CA ILE A 299 1.33 -5.86 13.47
C ILE A 299 1.04 -7.25 14.00
N ASP A 300 0.25 -7.35 15.06
CA ASP A 300 -0.12 -8.64 15.63
C ASP A 300 -1.27 -9.32 14.87
N ALA A 301 -1.67 -10.51 15.31
CA ALA A 301 -2.73 -11.29 14.67
C ALA A 301 -4.12 -10.61 14.74
N MET A 302 -4.28 -9.57 15.57
CA MET A 302 -5.50 -8.76 15.66
C MET A 302 -5.43 -7.51 14.79
N GLY A 303 -4.34 -7.32 14.02
CA GLY A 303 -4.12 -6.12 13.21
C GLY A 303 -3.66 -4.90 14.01
N ILE A 304 -3.23 -5.07 15.29
CA ILE A 304 -2.82 -3.94 16.13
C ILE A 304 -1.35 -3.60 15.88
N LEU A 305 -1.07 -2.31 15.66
CA LEU A 305 0.27 -1.79 15.40
C LEU A 305 1.02 -1.46 16.71
N HIS A 306 2.20 -2.05 16.86
CA HIS A 306 3.18 -1.77 17.89
C HIS A 306 4.41 -1.14 17.25
N VAL A 307 4.77 0.08 17.67
CA VAL A 307 5.93 0.80 17.13
C VAL A 307 6.96 1.01 18.23
N THR A 308 8.20 0.61 17.97
CA THR A 308 9.32 0.80 18.91
C THR A 308 10.48 1.46 18.20
N ALA A 309 11.10 2.47 18.81
CA ALA A 309 12.35 3.04 18.35
C ALA A 309 13.48 2.76 19.36
N VAL A 310 14.64 2.36 18.86
CA VAL A 310 15.81 2.02 19.68
C VAL A 310 17.05 2.71 19.14
N CYS A 311 17.78 3.41 20.01
CA CYS A 311 19.12 3.89 19.69
C CYS A 311 20.13 2.75 19.89
N LYS A 312 20.83 2.36 18.82
CA LYS A 312 21.70 1.18 18.83
C LYS A 312 22.88 1.27 19.80
N SER A 313 23.45 2.47 19.98
CA SER A 313 24.64 2.71 20.81
C SER A 313 24.34 2.64 22.30
N THR A 314 23.20 3.20 22.73
CA THR A 314 22.81 3.25 24.15
C THR A 314 21.90 2.10 24.57
N ARG A 315 21.35 1.35 23.61
CA ARG A 315 20.24 0.39 23.82
C ARG A 315 19.00 1.03 24.47
N GLY A 316 18.92 2.36 24.51
CA GLY A 316 17.73 3.08 24.96
C GLY A 316 16.58 2.82 23.99
N SER A 317 15.48 2.26 24.50
CA SER A 317 14.27 1.96 23.73
C SER A 317 13.10 2.80 24.21
N LYS A 318 12.34 3.36 23.27
CA LYS A 318 11.02 3.96 23.54
C LYS A 318 10.03 3.40 22.54
N GLY A 319 8.82 3.07 22.98
CA GLY A 319 7.78 2.53 22.12
C GLY A 319 6.42 3.14 22.37
N LEU A 320 5.55 2.98 21.38
CA LEU A 320 4.16 3.37 21.36
C LEU A 320 3.36 2.18 20.81
N THR A 321 2.45 1.66 21.63
CA THR A 321 1.40 0.75 21.13
C THR A 321 0.24 1.59 20.62
N ILE A 322 -0.06 1.45 19.34
CA ILE A 322 -1.20 2.09 18.70
C ILE A 322 -2.28 1.02 18.50
N ALA A 323 -3.11 0.87 19.54
CA ALA A 323 -4.42 0.24 19.41
C ALA A 323 -5.42 1.33 19.00
N GLU A 324 -6.11 1.16 17.87
CA GLU A 324 -7.10 2.15 17.42
C GLU A 324 -8.17 2.38 18.49
N ASN A 325 -8.13 3.58 19.06
CA ASN A 325 -9.13 4.18 19.93
C ASN A 325 -9.11 5.68 19.63
N ARG A 326 -9.77 6.11 18.55
CA ARG A 326 -10.17 7.52 18.45
C ARG A 326 -11.25 7.75 19.52
N GLY A 327 -10.81 8.24 20.68
CA GLY A 327 -11.62 8.38 21.89
C GLY A 327 -10.92 7.78 23.10
N ARG A 328 -9.74 8.31 23.48
CA ARG A 328 -9.10 7.95 24.74
C ARG A 328 -9.96 8.42 25.92
N LEU A 329 -10.76 7.52 26.48
CA LEU A 329 -11.05 7.55 27.91
C LEU A 329 -9.83 6.98 28.64
N SER A 330 -9.25 7.75 29.55
CA SER A 330 -8.11 7.32 30.36
C SER A 330 -8.49 6.12 31.24
N LYS A 331 -7.49 5.41 31.79
CA LYS A 331 -7.74 4.30 32.74
C LYS A 331 -8.54 4.74 33.97
N GLU A 332 -8.55 6.03 34.29
CA GLU A 332 -9.34 6.62 35.37
C GLU A 332 -10.85 6.62 35.04
N THR A 333 -11.25 6.99 33.82
CA THR A 333 -12.67 7.00 33.41
C THR A 333 -13.28 5.59 33.27
N LYS A 334 -12.47 4.53 33.23
CA LYS A 334 -12.94 3.13 33.26
C LYS A 334 -13.46 2.68 34.63
N ARG A 335 -13.12 3.40 35.71
CA ARG A 335 -13.67 3.11 37.06
C ARG A 335 -15.04 3.77 37.25
N ASP A 336 -15.21 5.00 36.77
CA ASP A 336 -16.47 5.75 36.94
C ASP A 336 -17.63 5.19 36.09
N SER A 337 -17.33 4.58 34.95
CA SER A 337 -18.31 3.93 34.05
C SER A 337 -18.82 2.57 34.55
N LYS A 338 -18.20 1.98 35.59
CA LYS A 338 -18.69 0.75 36.22
C LYS A 338 -19.69 0.99 37.34
N GLN A 339 -19.84 2.22 37.83
CA GLN A 339 -20.72 2.55 38.97
C GLN A 339 -22.04 3.23 38.59
N THR A 340 -22.30 3.55 37.32
CA THR A 340 -23.41 4.45 36.93
C THR A 340 -24.41 3.94 35.89
N ASN A 341 -24.41 2.66 35.48
CA ASN A 341 -25.38 2.18 34.46
C ASN A 341 -26.33 1.09 34.97
N SER A 342 -27.37 1.50 35.70
CA SER A 342 -28.68 0.85 35.69
C SER A 342 -29.63 1.65 34.78
N SER A 343 -30.00 1.05 33.64
CA SER A 343 -30.90 1.53 32.57
C SER A 343 -30.23 2.16 31.32
N PRO A 344 -30.79 1.92 30.10
CA PRO A 344 -30.01 1.86 28.88
C PRO A 344 -30.05 3.18 28.11
N ALA A 345 -28.91 3.87 28.04
CA ALA A 345 -28.70 4.98 27.11
C ALA A 345 -27.96 4.47 25.87
N LEU A 346 -28.63 4.57 24.71
CA LEU A 346 -28.05 4.47 23.37
C LEU A 346 -26.94 5.51 23.22
N ALA A 347 -25.68 5.07 23.23
CA ALA A 347 -24.54 5.91 22.92
C ALA A 347 -24.20 5.81 21.43
N ASP A 348 -23.85 6.93 20.80
CA ASP A 348 -23.22 6.98 19.49
C ASP A 348 -21.88 6.22 19.52
N TYR A 349 -21.78 5.16 18.70
CA TYR A 349 -20.57 4.36 18.55
C TYR A 349 -19.99 4.57 17.16
N SER A 350 -18.81 5.19 17.07
CA SER A 350 -17.96 5.11 15.89
C SER A 350 -16.72 4.29 16.24
N VAL A 351 -16.61 3.12 15.62
CA VAL A 351 -15.49 2.19 15.72
C VAL A 351 -14.68 2.32 14.44
N VAL A 352 -13.37 2.52 14.56
CA VAL A 352 -12.43 2.30 13.45
C VAL A 352 -11.45 1.24 13.94
N THR A 353 -11.17 0.28 13.06
CA THR A 353 -10.15 -0.76 13.16
C THR A 353 -9.17 -0.56 12.01
N ALA A 354 -7.86 -0.71 12.27
CA ALA A 354 -6.79 -0.48 11.28
C ALA A 354 -6.81 -1.48 10.11
N THR A 355 -7.76 -2.42 10.18
CA THR A 355 -8.12 -3.47 9.24
C THR A 355 -9.63 -3.68 9.40
N LYS A 356 -10.41 -3.28 8.39
CA LYS A 356 -11.88 -3.40 8.24
C LYS A 356 -12.75 -3.02 9.43
N GLY A 357 -13.76 -2.17 9.18
CA GLY A 357 -14.95 -2.15 10.04
C GLY A 357 -15.51 -3.57 10.21
N ILE A 358 -15.79 -3.92 11.46
CA ILE A 358 -16.32 -5.20 12.00
C ILE A 358 -15.26 -6.05 12.72
N LEU A 359 -15.02 -5.69 13.98
CA LEU A 359 -14.72 -6.66 15.03
C LEU A 359 -15.64 -6.38 16.24
N ILE A 360 -16.66 -7.22 16.42
CA ILE A 360 -17.49 -7.23 17.62
C ILE A 360 -16.62 -7.76 18.77
N LYS A 361 -16.34 -6.92 19.77
CA LYS A 361 -15.54 -7.28 20.94
C LYS A 361 -16.43 -7.95 21.99
N LEU A 362 -16.39 -9.27 22.10
CA LEU A 362 -16.86 -9.99 23.29
C LEU A 362 -15.78 -9.93 24.38
N LYS A 363 -16.18 -9.49 25.56
CA LYS A 363 -15.35 -9.39 26.77
C LYS A 363 -15.11 -10.81 27.30
N MET A 364 -13.85 -11.20 27.49
CA MET A 364 -13.50 -12.16 28.54
C MET A 364 -12.31 -11.63 29.34
N SER A 365 -12.58 -11.50 30.64
CA SER A 365 -11.61 -11.35 31.71
C SER A 365 -11.05 -12.72 32.05
N GLU A 366 -9.72 -12.91 32.01
CA GLU A 366 -8.86 -13.27 33.15
C GLU A 366 -7.46 -13.73 32.72
N ILE A 367 -6.47 -13.12 33.40
CA ILE A 367 -5.21 -13.64 33.96
C ILE A 367 -4.63 -14.93 33.36
N VAL A 368 -3.46 -14.82 32.73
CA VAL A 368 -2.44 -15.91 32.71
C VAL A 368 -1.06 -15.30 32.91
N SER A 369 -0.31 -15.88 33.86
CA SER A 369 1.05 -15.53 34.27
C SER A 369 2.11 -16.08 33.32
N TYR A 370 3.21 -15.35 33.14
CA TYR A 370 4.40 -15.85 32.45
C TYR A 370 5.42 -16.39 33.46
N ARG A 371 5.93 -17.60 33.22
CA ARG A 371 7.15 -18.13 33.84
C ARG A 371 8.34 -17.80 32.95
N GLU A 372 9.33 -17.10 33.50
CA GLU A 372 10.67 -16.98 32.94
C GLU A 372 11.44 -18.29 33.10
N VAL A 373 12.20 -18.67 32.07
CA VAL A 373 13.36 -19.57 32.22
C VAL A 373 14.52 -19.03 31.36
N GLY A 374 15.51 -18.46 32.04
CA GLY A 374 16.90 -18.92 31.96
C GLY A 374 17.73 -18.61 30.71
N SER A 375 18.51 -17.54 30.84
CA SER A 375 19.66 -17.05 30.07
C SER A 375 20.82 -18.02 29.78
N GLU A 376 21.53 -17.78 28.67
CA GLU A 376 23.01 -17.72 28.61
C GLU A 376 23.50 -16.69 27.55
N LEU A 377 24.57 -15.95 27.88
CA LEU A 377 25.14 -14.80 27.18
C LEU A 377 26.63 -15.05 26.87
N VAL A 378 27.09 -14.96 25.62
CA VAL A 378 28.51 -14.71 25.22
C VAL A 378 28.54 -13.94 23.87
N PRO A 379 29.48 -13.00 23.61
CA PRO A 379 29.18 -11.71 22.96
C PRO A 379 29.54 -11.65 21.48
N LEU A 380 28.81 -10.82 20.70
CA LEU A 380 29.20 -10.45 19.34
C LEU A 380 29.21 -8.92 19.16
N ARG A 381 30.40 -8.43 18.82
CA ARG A 381 30.73 -7.04 18.50
C ARG A 381 30.14 -6.66 17.14
N ASN A 382 29.59 -5.43 17.12
CA ASN A 382 29.33 -4.53 16.00
C ASN A 382 28.45 -4.97 14.81
N SER A 383 27.27 -4.32 14.82
CA SER A 383 26.50 -3.72 13.72
C SER A 383 25.87 -4.59 12.63
N PHE A 384 24.53 -4.60 12.68
CA PHE A 384 23.52 -5.05 11.70
C PHE A 384 23.48 -6.53 11.35
N LEU A 385 22.43 -7.25 11.78
CA LEU A 385 21.90 -8.39 11.02
C LEU A 385 20.37 -8.49 11.13
N LEU A 386 19.80 -8.82 9.97
CA LEU A 386 18.46 -9.33 9.66
C LEU A 386 18.39 -10.83 10.06
N PRO A 387 17.24 -11.52 9.91
CA PRO A 387 17.08 -12.90 10.34
C PRO A 387 18.12 -13.84 9.73
N THR A 388 18.56 -14.78 10.56
CA THR A 388 19.65 -15.73 10.31
C THR A 388 19.44 -16.60 9.07
N SER A 389 20.28 -16.40 8.04
CA SER A 389 20.91 -17.50 7.29
C SER A 389 22.08 -16.99 6.43
N LYS A 390 23.33 -17.27 6.84
CA LYS A 390 24.61 -17.40 6.10
C LYS A 390 24.96 -16.48 4.87
N LEU A 391 24.21 -15.44 4.50
CA LEU A 391 24.41 -14.67 3.26
C LEU A 391 24.93 -13.22 3.44
N ASP A 392 25.12 -12.73 4.66
CA ASP A 392 25.22 -11.29 4.96
C ASP A 392 26.60 -10.61 4.77
N ASP A 393 27.43 -11.07 3.85
CA ASP A 393 28.68 -10.38 3.43
C ASP A 393 28.66 -9.92 1.96
N GLN A 394 27.48 -9.89 1.31
CA GLN A 394 27.39 -9.58 -0.11
C GLN A 394 27.73 -8.10 -0.38
N LYS A 395 28.91 -7.85 -0.96
CA LYS A 395 29.30 -6.54 -1.44
C LYS A 395 28.79 -6.30 -2.86
N PHE A 396 28.72 -5.05 -3.28
CA PHE A 396 28.12 -4.68 -4.57
C PHE A 396 29.02 -3.77 -5.41
N GLU A 397 29.02 -4.02 -6.72
CA GLU A 397 29.55 -3.13 -7.73
C GLU A 397 28.37 -2.50 -8.48
N PHE A 398 28.30 -1.18 -8.57
CA PHE A 398 27.21 -0.46 -9.24
C PHE A 398 27.68 0.13 -10.56
N ILE A 399 27.08 -0.29 -11.67
CA ILE A 399 27.40 0.24 -13.00
C ILE A 399 26.16 0.92 -13.57
N PHE A 400 26.27 2.22 -13.82
CA PHE A 400 25.19 3.01 -14.42
C PHE A 400 25.43 3.17 -15.91
N LEU A 401 24.54 2.63 -16.74
CA LEU A 401 24.48 2.88 -18.18
C LEU A 401 23.49 4.02 -18.42
N LEU A 402 23.99 5.20 -18.77
CA LEU A 402 23.18 6.40 -18.98
C LEU A 402 23.09 6.75 -20.47
N ASP A 403 21.88 6.77 -20.98
CA ASP A 403 21.57 7.24 -22.33
C ASP A 403 21.74 8.76 -22.44
N ILE A 404 22.57 9.21 -23.36
CA ILE A 404 22.78 10.62 -23.70
C ILE A 404 22.54 10.87 -25.19
N SER A 405 21.72 10.04 -25.84
CA SER A 405 21.37 10.15 -27.25
C SER A 405 20.58 11.44 -27.57
N GLY A 406 20.39 11.72 -28.86
CA GLY A 406 19.64 12.90 -29.32
C GLY A 406 18.19 12.93 -28.84
N SER A 407 17.54 11.77 -28.67
CA SER A 407 16.16 11.69 -28.14
C SER A 407 16.08 12.09 -26.67
N MET A 408 17.20 11.98 -25.95
CA MET A 408 17.30 12.44 -24.56
C MET A 408 17.46 13.98 -24.46
N SER A 409 17.61 14.72 -25.56
CA SER A 409 17.83 16.17 -25.50
C SER A 409 16.66 16.94 -24.86
N GLY A 410 16.98 18.02 -24.13
CA GLY A 410 15.98 18.84 -23.43
C GLY A 410 15.61 18.29 -22.04
N ALA A 411 14.31 18.17 -21.76
CA ALA A 411 13.81 17.71 -20.46
C ALA A 411 14.23 16.28 -20.05
N PRO A 412 14.29 15.28 -20.96
CA PRO A 412 14.68 13.90 -20.59
C PRO A 412 16.09 13.78 -20.02
N ILE A 413 17.10 14.45 -20.60
CA ILE A 413 18.48 14.39 -20.10
C ILE A 413 18.60 15.04 -18.73
N GLU A 414 17.87 16.13 -18.46
CA GLU A 414 17.85 16.74 -17.12
C GLU A 414 17.21 15.80 -16.08
N LEU A 415 16.16 15.08 -16.46
CA LEU A 415 15.54 14.06 -15.62
C LEU A 415 16.50 12.89 -15.34
N ALA A 416 17.22 12.44 -16.37
CA ALA A 416 18.18 11.35 -16.28
C ALA A 416 19.42 11.74 -15.45
N LYS A 417 19.91 12.98 -15.58
CA LYS A 417 20.96 13.55 -14.71
C LYS A 417 20.52 13.57 -13.26
N ARG A 418 19.32 14.09 -12.98
CA ARG A 418 18.77 14.11 -11.61
C ARG A 418 18.66 12.70 -11.05
N ALA A 419 18.20 11.75 -11.86
CA ALA A 419 18.10 10.35 -11.45
C ALA A 419 19.46 9.73 -11.11
N LEU A 420 20.45 9.93 -11.97
CA LEU A 420 21.81 9.45 -11.75
C LEU A 420 22.45 10.09 -10.50
N LEU A 421 22.25 11.39 -10.29
CA LEU A 421 22.74 12.07 -9.08
C LEU A 421 22.14 11.45 -7.82
N LEU A 422 20.83 11.18 -7.81
CA LEU A 422 20.16 10.51 -6.69
C LEU A 422 20.73 9.11 -6.42
N PHE A 423 20.99 8.33 -7.48
CA PHE A 423 21.65 7.03 -7.33
C PHE A 423 23.03 7.16 -6.71
N LEU A 424 23.87 8.04 -7.26
CA LEU A 424 25.26 8.25 -6.81
C LEU A 424 25.31 8.71 -5.34
N HIS A 425 24.40 9.59 -4.94
CA HIS A 425 24.26 10.05 -3.55
C HIS A 425 23.79 8.96 -2.59
N SER A 426 23.10 7.94 -3.09
CA SER A 426 22.49 6.88 -2.28
C SER A 426 23.32 5.60 -2.24
N LEU A 427 24.49 5.56 -2.88
CA LEU A 427 25.39 4.41 -2.88
C LEU A 427 25.94 4.11 -1.46
N PRO A 428 26.11 2.84 -1.09
CA PRO A 428 26.70 2.46 0.20
C PRO A 428 28.22 2.72 0.23
N GLU A 429 28.80 2.96 1.41
CA GLU A 429 30.22 3.34 1.56
C GLU A 429 31.22 2.25 1.12
N ASP A 430 30.89 0.96 1.25
CA ASP A 430 31.78 -0.16 0.84
C ASP A 430 31.33 -0.81 -0.48
N CYS A 431 31.19 0.01 -1.53
CA CYS A 431 30.93 -0.46 -2.88
C CYS A 431 31.98 0.01 -3.89
N TYR A 432 31.94 -0.58 -5.07
CA TYR A 432 32.56 -0.04 -6.27
C TYR A 432 31.49 0.56 -7.16
N PHE A 433 31.82 1.60 -7.92
CA PHE A 433 30.90 2.12 -8.92
C PHE A 433 31.59 2.63 -10.18
N ASN A 434 30.85 2.66 -11.28
CA ASN A 434 31.23 3.36 -12.50
C ASN A 434 29.98 3.91 -13.20
N VAL A 435 30.18 4.94 -14.01
CA VAL A 435 29.15 5.51 -14.89
C VAL A 435 29.66 5.41 -16.32
N ILE A 436 28.83 4.85 -17.19
CA ILE A 436 29.09 4.72 -18.61
C ILE A 436 27.96 5.43 -19.33
N THR A 437 28.32 6.47 -20.08
CA THR A 437 27.36 7.19 -20.93
C THR A 437 27.39 6.61 -22.34
N PHE A 438 26.26 6.59 -23.03
CA PHE A 438 26.20 6.12 -24.40
C PHE A 438 25.31 6.97 -25.30
N GLU A 439 25.77 7.13 -26.53
CA GLU A 439 25.07 7.70 -27.68
C GLU A 439 25.38 6.79 -28.90
N SER A 440 25.90 7.34 -30.01
CA SER A 440 26.49 6.55 -31.10
C SER A 440 27.75 5.77 -30.68
N ARG A 441 28.38 6.19 -29.57
CA ARG A 441 29.55 5.58 -28.92
C ARG A 441 29.35 5.65 -27.40
N PHE A 442 30.11 4.89 -26.64
CA PHE A 442 30.07 4.97 -25.18
C PHE A 442 31.36 5.58 -24.61
N SER A 443 31.25 6.21 -23.45
CA SER A 443 32.36 6.77 -22.67
C SER A 443 32.19 6.42 -21.20
N CYS A 444 33.26 5.96 -20.57
CA CYS A 444 33.28 5.65 -19.15
C CYS A 444 33.81 6.86 -18.37
N PHE A 445 33.21 7.16 -17.22
CA PHE A 445 33.69 8.20 -16.30
C PHE A 445 35.04 7.79 -15.69
N PHE A 446 35.21 6.50 -15.43
CA PHE A 446 36.45 5.89 -14.96
C PHE A 446 36.86 4.72 -15.87
N PRO A 447 38.17 4.46 -16.05
CA PRO A 447 38.66 3.32 -16.84
C PRO A 447 38.16 1.95 -16.33
N SER A 448 37.93 1.84 -15.02
CA SER A 448 37.34 0.69 -14.34
C SER A 448 36.52 1.18 -13.15
N SER A 449 35.65 0.32 -12.60
CA SER A 449 34.91 0.66 -11.38
C SER A 449 35.85 1.07 -10.25
N VAL A 450 35.54 2.19 -9.61
CA VAL A 450 36.34 2.78 -8.52
C VAL A 450 35.67 2.52 -7.18
N LYS A 451 36.48 2.38 -6.12
CA LYS A 451 35.93 2.24 -4.77
C LYS A 451 35.27 3.56 -4.36
N TYR A 452 34.07 3.47 -3.79
CA TYR A 452 33.31 4.65 -3.36
C TYR A 452 34.14 5.52 -2.39
N SER A 453 34.20 6.82 -2.69
CA SER A 453 34.79 7.85 -1.84
C SER A 453 34.15 9.19 -2.18
N GLN A 454 34.18 10.14 -1.23
CA GLN A 454 33.65 11.49 -1.47
C GLN A 454 34.32 12.16 -2.67
N THR A 455 35.63 11.95 -2.86
CA THR A 455 36.39 12.49 -3.99
C THR A 455 35.88 11.96 -5.34
N TYR A 456 35.70 10.65 -5.47
CA TYR A 456 35.21 10.06 -6.73
C TYR A 456 33.73 10.40 -6.99
N LEU A 457 32.93 10.52 -5.93
CA LEU A 457 31.56 10.98 -6.02
C LEU A 457 31.50 12.41 -6.58
N ASP A 458 32.32 13.32 -6.05
CA ASP A 458 32.32 14.72 -6.51
C ASP A 458 32.87 14.87 -7.93
N MET A 459 33.87 14.05 -8.32
CA MET A 459 34.32 13.96 -9.72
C MET A 459 33.19 13.49 -10.66
N ALA A 460 32.45 12.45 -10.28
CA ALA A 460 31.32 11.95 -11.06
C ALA A 460 30.23 13.02 -11.20
N LYS A 461 29.86 13.71 -10.11
CA LYS A 461 28.86 14.80 -10.15
C LYS A 461 29.23 15.90 -11.14
N GLN A 462 30.48 16.36 -11.13
CA GLN A 462 30.95 17.39 -12.06
C GLN A 462 30.81 16.95 -13.51
N GLN A 463 31.11 15.68 -13.81
CA GLN A 463 30.90 15.13 -15.15
C GLN A 463 29.42 14.99 -15.51
N VAL A 464 28.53 14.61 -14.58
CA VAL A 464 27.07 14.52 -14.82
C VAL A 464 26.49 15.89 -15.21
N LEU A 465 26.90 16.96 -14.54
CA LEU A 465 26.41 18.32 -14.82
C LEU A 465 26.69 18.75 -16.27
N GLY A 466 27.83 18.33 -16.82
CA GLY A 466 28.25 18.64 -18.19
C GLY A 466 27.62 17.80 -19.30
N LEU A 467 26.77 16.82 -18.98
CA LEU A 467 26.16 15.95 -19.99
C LEU A 467 25.12 16.68 -20.85
N SER A 468 25.00 16.29 -22.12
CA SER A 468 23.99 16.81 -23.03
C SER A 468 23.56 15.71 -24.00
N GLY A 469 22.27 15.71 -24.37
CA GLY A 469 21.71 14.75 -25.31
C GLY A 469 22.16 15.05 -26.74
N ARG A 470 22.80 14.09 -27.42
CA ARG A 470 23.29 14.19 -28.80
C ARG A 470 23.54 12.80 -29.42
N GLY A 471 23.64 12.73 -30.75
CA GLY A 471 23.98 11.48 -31.45
C GLY A 471 22.84 10.45 -31.52
N GLY A 472 23.17 9.23 -31.93
CA GLY A 472 22.24 8.08 -31.99
C GLY A 472 22.19 7.29 -30.67
N THR A 473 21.55 6.13 -30.67
CA THR A 473 21.24 5.37 -29.43
C THR A 473 21.71 3.91 -29.54
N GLU A 474 22.91 3.60 -29.04
CA GLU A 474 23.54 2.27 -29.17
C GLU A 474 23.88 1.63 -27.81
N LEU A 475 22.90 0.93 -27.20
CA LEU A 475 23.05 0.28 -25.87
C LEU A 475 23.82 -1.06 -25.91
N LEU A 476 23.87 -1.76 -27.05
CA LEU A 476 24.47 -3.10 -27.12
C LEU A 476 25.97 -3.10 -26.78
N LYS A 477 26.73 -2.16 -27.35
CA LYS A 477 28.18 -2.04 -27.14
C LYS A 477 28.58 -1.73 -25.69
N PRO A 478 28.01 -0.72 -25.00
CA PRO A 478 28.31 -0.50 -23.59
C PRO A 478 27.90 -1.69 -22.72
N MET A 479 26.80 -2.37 -23.01
CA MET A 479 26.40 -3.57 -22.27
C MET A 479 27.40 -4.73 -22.46
N GLN A 480 27.88 -4.96 -23.69
CA GLN A 480 28.95 -5.93 -23.98
C GLN A 480 30.25 -5.57 -23.26
N HIS A 481 30.60 -4.28 -23.23
CA HIS A 481 31.77 -3.78 -22.50
C HIS A 481 31.68 -4.11 -21.01
N VAL A 482 30.55 -3.83 -20.36
CA VAL A 482 30.31 -4.15 -18.95
C VAL A 482 30.51 -5.64 -18.68
N TYR A 483 29.95 -6.52 -19.52
CA TYR A 483 30.11 -7.97 -19.34
C TYR A 483 31.49 -8.51 -19.71
N SER A 484 32.31 -7.73 -20.42
CA SER A 484 33.70 -8.08 -20.74
C SER A 484 34.69 -7.71 -19.63
N GLN A 485 34.30 -6.80 -18.72
CA GLN A 485 35.15 -6.38 -17.61
C GLN A 485 35.33 -7.51 -16.59
N PRO A 486 36.53 -7.67 -16.01
CA PRO A 486 36.76 -8.67 -14.97
C PRO A 486 35.95 -8.31 -13.72
N GLN A 487 35.19 -9.28 -13.21
CA GLN A 487 34.39 -9.07 -12.01
C GLN A 487 35.28 -8.87 -10.78
N ILE A 488 34.89 -7.93 -9.92
CA ILE A 488 35.56 -7.68 -8.66
C ILE A 488 35.21 -8.82 -7.69
N LYS A 489 36.21 -9.63 -7.33
CA LYS A 489 36.02 -10.83 -6.49
C LYS A 489 35.32 -10.47 -5.17
N GLY A 490 34.18 -11.11 -4.90
CA GLY A 490 33.37 -10.88 -3.70
C GLY A 490 32.33 -9.77 -3.81
N TYR A 491 32.23 -9.10 -4.97
CA TYR A 491 31.23 -8.07 -5.25
C TYR A 491 30.25 -8.56 -6.32
N LEU A 492 28.95 -8.38 -6.08
CA LEU A 492 27.90 -8.65 -7.05
C LEU A 492 27.66 -7.41 -7.91
N THR A 493 27.76 -7.55 -9.23
CA THR A 493 27.54 -6.45 -10.17
C THR A 493 26.05 -6.15 -10.33
N GLN A 494 25.67 -4.90 -10.07
CA GLN A 494 24.34 -4.34 -10.23
C GLN A 494 24.39 -3.31 -11.37
N ILE A 495 23.69 -3.59 -12.47
CA ILE A 495 23.69 -2.75 -13.67
C ILE A 495 22.39 -1.94 -13.69
N PHE A 496 22.47 -0.62 -13.76
CA PHE A 496 21.33 0.28 -13.85
C PHE A 496 21.31 0.94 -15.23
N THR A 497 20.31 0.65 -16.05
CA THR A 497 20.15 1.24 -17.38
C THR A 497 19.12 2.36 -17.34
N ILE A 498 19.53 3.59 -17.64
CA ILE A 498 18.67 4.79 -17.65
C ILE A 498 18.53 5.24 -19.10
N THR A 499 17.33 5.13 -19.69
CA THR A 499 17.10 5.34 -21.13
C THR A 499 15.62 5.62 -21.44
N ASP A 500 15.35 6.21 -22.59
CA ASP A 500 14.01 6.29 -23.20
C ASP A 500 13.72 5.10 -24.15
N GLY A 501 14.67 4.18 -24.33
CA GLY A 501 14.45 2.87 -24.97
C GLY A 501 14.54 2.83 -26.50
N GLY A 502 14.98 3.90 -27.17
CA GLY A 502 15.13 3.96 -28.62
C GLY A 502 16.35 3.21 -29.20
N VAL A 503 16.55 1.93 -28.91
CA VAL A 503 17.77 1.18 -29.28
C VAL A 503 17.64 0.42 -30.60
N SER A 504 18.70 0.40 -31.42
CA SER A 504 18.75 -0.26 -32.75
C SER A 504 18.53 -1.78 -32.74
N TYR A 505 18.93 -2.50 -31.68
CA TYR A 505 18.91 -3.98 -31.62
C TYR A 505 18.37 -4.50 -30.26
N PRO A 506 17.08 -4.29 -29.95
CA PRO A 506 16.52 -4.59 -28.63
C PRO A 506 16.62 -6.09 -28.27
N ASN A 507 16.34 -6.98 -29.21
CA ASN A 507 16.38 -8.43 -28.97
C ASN A 507 17.79 -8.95 -28.63
N GLU A 508 18.83 -8.37 -29.25
CA GLU A 508 20.21 -8.74 -28.97
C GLU A 508 20.64 -8.32 -27.56
N VAL A 509 20.21 -7.15 -27.11
CA VAL A 509 20.41 -6.68 -25.73
C VAL A 509 19.74 -7.62 -24.74
N LEU A 510 18.48 -8.00 -24.99
CA LEU A 510 17.75 -8.92 -24.11
C LEU A 510 18.42 -10.30 -24.04
N ASN A 511 18.82 -10.86 -25.18
CA ASN A 511 19.52 -12.14 -25.24
C ASN A 511 20.87 -12.10 -24.49
N LEU A 512 21.61 -11.00 -24.62
CA LEU A 512 22.87 -10.80 -23.91
C LEU A 512 22.65 -10.79 -22.39
N VAL A 513 21.67 -10.01 -21.91
CA VAL A 513 21.33 -9.93 -20.48
C VAL A 513 20.90 -11.31 -19.95
N SER A 514 20.02 -12.03 -20.65
CA SER A 514 19.57 -13.37 -20.26
C SER A 514 20.72 -14.39 -20.18
N SER A 515 21.77 -14.23 -20.99
CA SER A 515 22.92 -15.13 -20.96
C SER A 515 23.87 -14.92 -19.76
N LYS A 516 23.76 -13.79 -19.04
CA LYS A 516 24.72 -13.37 -17.99
C LYS A 516 24.13 -13.24 -16.58
N VAL A 517 22.87 -13.62 -16.38
CA VAL A 517 22.10 -13.50 -15.11
C VAL A 517 22.78 -14.13 -13.89
N LYS A 518 23.66 -15.13 -14.09
CA LYS A 518 24.30 -15.87 -12.99
C LYS A 518 25.24 -15.02 -12.13
N HIS A 519 25.67 -13.85 -12.61
CA HIS A 519 26.73 -13.06 -11.97
C HIS A 519 26.47 -11.55 -11.90
N SER A 520 25.30 -11.10 -12.37
CA SER A 520 24.90 -9.69 -12.33
C SER A 520 23.39 -9.57 -12.28
N ARG A 521 22.86 -8.47 -11.73
CA ARG A 521 21.45 -8.11 -11.92
C ARG A 521 21.31 -6.83 -12.72
N CYS A 522 20.26 -6.73 -13.51
CA CYS A 522 19.96 -5.52 -14.30
C CYS A 522 18.68 -4.85 -13.80
N PHE A 523 18.77 -3.55 -13.55
CA PHE A 523 17.70 -2.64 -13.23
C PHE A 523 17.57 -1.64 -14.36
N SER A 524 16.35 -1.16 -14.60
CA SER A 524 16.08 -0.26 -15.72
C SER A 524 15.16 0.87 -15.28
N LEU A 525 15.52 2.09 -15.67
CA LEU A 525 14.75 3.30 -15.43
C LEU A 525 14.36 3.90 -16.78
N GLY A 526 13.08 3.77 -17.14
CA GLY A 526 12.53 4.37 -18.33
C GLY A 526 12.26 5.86 -18.13
N ILE A 527 12.82 6.72 -18.98
CA ILE A 527 12.70 8.17 -18.89
C ILE A 527 11.75 8.71 -19.97
N GLY A 528 10.75 9.48 -19.55
CA GLY A 528 9.84 10.20 -20.45
C GLY A 528 8.59 9.42 -20.86
N ASP A 529 7.65 10.13 -21.47
CA ASP A 529 6.32 9.58 -21.82
C ASP A 529 6.35 8.66 -23.05
N GLY A 530 7.34 8.85 -23.93
CA GLY A 530 7.55 8.07 -25.16
C GLY A 530 8.45 6.84 -25.00
N VAL A 531 8.74 6.42 -23.77
CA VAL A 531 9.70 5.36 -23.47
C VAL A 531 9.30 4.00 -24.06
N ASP A 532 10.23 3.26 -24.68
CA ASP A 532 10.01 1.86 -25.06
C ASP A 532 9.93 0.98 -23.81
N ARG A 533 8.69 0.82 -23.31
CA ARG A 533 8.39 0.02 -22.13
C ARG A 533 8.74 -1.45 -22.30
N ALA A 534 8.72 -1.99 -23.52
CA ALA A 534 8.99 -3.41 -23.76
C ALA A 534 10.48 -3.70 -23.60
N LEU A 535 11.35 -2.87 -24.18
CA LEU A 535 12.79 -2.98 -24.01
C LEU A 535 13.20 -2.76 -22.56
N VAL A 536 12.77 -1.65 -21.95
CA VAL A 536 13.14 -1.28 -20.58
C VAL A 536 12.67 -2.36 -19.60
N SER A 537 11.40 -2.78 -19.65
CA SER A 537 10.91 -3.88 -18.79
C SER A 537 11.62 -5.21 -19.07
N GLY A 538 11.93 -5.47 -20.35
CA GLY A 538 12.64 -6.66 -20.78
C GLY A 538 14.04 -6.78 -20.16
N ILE A 539 14.80 -5.69 -20.09
CA ILE A 539 16.15 -5.66 -19.50
C ILE A 539 16.09 -6.07 -18.02
N ALA A 540 15.20 -5.45 -17.24
CA ALA A 540 15.06 -5.77 -15.83
C ALA A 540 14.56 -7.20 -15.59
N LYS A 541 13.53 -7.62 -16.34
CA LYS A 541 12.95 -8.96 -16.21
C LYS A 541 13.96 -10.05 -16.54
N ASN A 542 14.69 -9.91 -17.64
CA ASN A 542 15.71 -10.87 -18.04
C ASN A 542 16.94 -10.83 -17.13
N GLY A 543 17.26 -9.66 -16.56
CA GLY A 543 18.40 -9.49 -15.67
C GLY A 543 18.10 -9.72 -14.18
N GLY A 544 16.91 -10.19 -13.79
CA GLY A 544 16.59 -10.45 -12.37
C GLY A 544 16.55 -9.21 -11.48
N GLY A 545 16.21 -8.04 -12.04
CA GLY A 545 16.02 -6.79 -11.31
C GLY A 545 14.62 -6.20 -11.49
N LEU A 546 14.50 -4.91 -11.18
CA LEU A 546 13.24 -4.16 -11.20
C LEU A 546 13.28 -3.09 -12.30
N CYS A 547 12.15 -2.89 -12.98
CA CYS A 547 11.92 -1.80 -13.91
C CYS A 547 11.08 -0.70 -13.23
N GLU A 548 11.46 0.56 -13.42
CA GLU A 548 10.69 1.73 -13.02
C GLU A 548 10.55 2.69 -14.21
N PHE A 549 9.49 3.50 -14.22
CA PHE A 549 9.22 4.49 -15.27
C PHE A 549 9.03 5.87 -14.66
N VAL A 550 9.59 6.90 -15.27
CA VAL A 550 9.55 8.26 -14.75
C VAL A 550 9.05 9.22 -15.81
N THR A 551 7.96 9.92 -15.51
CA THR A 551 7.39 10.96 -16.37
C THR A 551 7.76 12.36 -15.86
N TYR A 552 7.58 13.39 -16.68
CA TYR A 552 8.10 14.75 -16.42
C TYR A 552 7.49 15.45 -15.20
N ASN A 553 6.31 15.01 -14.74
CA ASN A 553 5.56 15.64 -13.64
C ASN A 553 5.57 14.79 -12.35
N GLU A 554 6.32 13.69 -12.32
CA GLU A 554 6.37 12.79 -11.16
C GLU A 554 7.57 13.08 -10.25
N MET A 555 7.40 12.80 -8.95
CA MET A 555 8.53 12.75 -8.02
C MET A 555 9.35 11.48 -8.28
N ILE A 556 10.54 11.67 -8.83
CA ILE A 556 11.39 10.58 -9.35
C ILE A 556 12.12 9.84 -8.22
N GLU A 557 12.28 10.50 -7.08
CA GLU A 557 13.04 10.05 -5.91
C GLU A 557 12.50 8.73 -5.35
N SER A 558 11.18 8.57 -5.26
CA SER A 558 10.54 7.39 -4.67
C SER A 558 10.86 6.12 -5.46
N LYS A 559 10.77 6.20 -6.79
CA LYS A 559 11.04 5.11 -7.73
C LYS A 559 12.52 4.71 -7.72
N ILE A 560 13.41 5.70 -7.74
CA ILE A 560 14.87 5.50 -7.71
C ILE A 560 15.31 4.85 -6.40
N LEU A 561 14.82 5.35 -5.26
CA LEU A 561 15.17 4.81 -3.94
C LEU A 561 14.59 3.40 -3.73
N ASN A 562 13.37 3.14 -4.20
CA ASN A 562 12.81 1.79 -4.17
C ASN A 562 13.64 0.81 -5.01
N GLN A 563 14.05 1.23 -6.22
CA GLN A 563 14.88 0.42 -7.10
C GLN A 563 16.25 0.12 -6.47
N LEU A 564 16.91 1.12 -5.87
CA LEU A 564 18.16 0.93 -5.14
C LEU A 564 17.98 0.01 -3.91
N LYS A 565 16.89 0.17 -3.15
CA LYS A 565 16.54 -0.69 -2.01
C LYS A 565 16.42 -2.16 -2.42
N LEU A 566 15.83 -2.44 -3.57
CA LEU A 566 15.69 -3.80 -4.11
C LEU A 566 17.00 -4.35 -4.72
N ALA A 567 17.84 -3.47 -5.26
CA ALA A 567 19.18 -3.84 -5.72
C ALA A 567 20.10 -4.28 -4.57
N LEU A 568 19.97 -3.64 -3.41
CA LEU A 568 20.74 -3.97 -2.21
C LEU A 568 20.30 -5.26 -1.50
N LYS A 569 19.15 -5.85 -1.87
CA LYS A 569 18.73 -7.14 -1.33
C LYS A 569 19.51 -8.29 -1.96
N PRO A 570 19.96 -9.29 -1.18
CA PRO A 570 20.51 -10.51 -1.75
C PRO A 570 19.45 -11.21 -2.60
N ALA A 571 19.82 -11.63 -3.81
CA ALA A 571 18.93 -12.33 -4.74
C ALA A 571 19.51 -13.71 -5.08
N LEU A 572 18.64 -14.71 -5.15
CA LEU A 572 18.98 -16.02 -5.66
C LEU A 572 19.16 -15.92 -7.19
N LEU A 573 20.39 -15.79 -7.66
CA LEU A 573 20.73 -15.73 -9.09
C LEU A 573 20.55 -17.06 -9.83
N LYS A 574 20.15 -18.12 -9.11
CA LYS A 574 19.75 -19.41 -9.67
C LYS A 574 18.24 -19.56 -9.54
N PRO A 575 17.52 -19.91 -10.60
CA PRO A 575 16.16 -20.41 -10.45
C PRO A 575 16.21 -21.64 -9.54
N ILE A 576 15.50 -21.59 -8.42
CA ILE A 576 15.20 -22.79 -7.65
C ILE A 576 14.25 -23.58 -8.54
N ARG A 577 14.70 -24.71 -9.08
CA ARG A 577 13.77 -25.73 -9.55
C ARG A 577 13.02 -26.21 -8.31
N VAL A 578 11.76 -25.82 -8.20
CA VAL A 578 10.83 -26.55 -7.34
C VAL A 578 10.59 -27.88 -8.05
N GLU A 579 11.41 -28.87 -7.75
CA GLU A 579 11.04 -30.25 -8.03
C GLU A 579 9.81 -30.52 -7.16
N SER A 580 8.65 -30.66 -7.80
CA SER A 580 7.45 -31.18 -7.14
C SER A 580 7.86 -32.42 -6.34
N ALA A 581 7.54 -32.44 -5.06
CA ALA A 581 7.91 -33.52 -4.15
C ALA A 581 7.19 -34.83 -4.53
N SER A 582 7.65 -35.49 -5.60
CA SER A 582 7.35 -36.88 -5.93
C SER A 582 8.10 -37.87 -5.03
N ARG A 583 8.83 -37.38 -4.01
CA ARG A 583 9.48 -38.19 -2.96
C ARG A 583 8.66 -38.37 -1.69
N LEU A 584 7.46 -37.81 -1.58
CA LEU A 584 6.52 -38.13 -0.50
C LEU A 584 5.61 -39.32 -0.81
N LEU A 585 5.57 -39.77 -2.07
CA LEU A 585 4.78 -40.94 -2.49
C LEU A 585 5.48 -42.29 -2.21
N SER A 586 6.81 -42.34 -2.13
CA SER A 586 7.52 -43.60 -1.83
C SER A 586 7.65 -43.94 -0.34
N ALA A 587 7.30 -43.01 0.56
CA ALA A 587 7.26 -43.27 2.01
C ALA A 587 5.85 -43.66 2.50
N ALA A 588 4.81 -43.43 1.67
CA ALA A 588 3.43 -43.79 1.97
C ALA A 588 3.09 -45.25 1.62
N GLU A 589 3.84 -45.89 0.71
CA GLU A 589 3.59 -47.27 0.28
C GLU A 589 4.16 -48.33 1.23
N GLU A 590 5.22 -48.03 1.99
CA GLU A 590 5.76 -48.98 2.99
C GLU A 590 4.95 -49.03 4.30
N THR A 591 4.10 -48.03 4.56
CA THR A 591 3.29 -47.99 5.79
C THR A 591 1.95 -48.73 5.63
N PHE A 592 1.51 -49.01 4.41
CA PHE A 592 0.26 -49.75 4.13
C PHE A 592 0.42 -51.28 4.09
N ALA A 593 1.64 -51.80 4.13
CA ALA A 593 1.92 -53.24 4.16
C ALA A 593 2.07 -53.83 5.59
N TYR A 594 1.94 -53.00 6.64
CA TYR A 594 2.02 -53.44 8.05
C TYR A 594 0.65 -53.41 8.77
N LEU A 595 -0.44 -53.07 8.06
CA LEU A 595 -1.80 -53.03 8.59
C LEU A 595 -2.82 -53.74 7.67
N SER A 596 -2.37 -54.78 6.94
CA SER A 596 -3.23 -55.77 6.27
C SER A 596 -3.07 -57.13 6.93
#